data_AF-A0A2N6BT22-F1
#
_entry.id   AF-A0A2N6BT22-F1
#
_cell.length_a   1.000
_cell.length_b   1.000
_cell.length_c   1.000
_cell.angle_alpha   90.00
_cell.angle_beta   90.00
_cell.angle_gamma   90.00
#
_symmetry.space_group_name_H-M   'P 1'
#
loop_
_entity.id
_entity.type
_entity.pdbx_description
1 polymer ?
#
loop_
_entity_poly.entity_id
_entity_poly.type
_entity_poly.pdbx_seq_one_letter_code
_entity_poly.pdbx_strand_id
1 'polypeptide(L)'
;MPGGEGEIRYTARIFLIIFSLLLLFSDGAWAKDLSGLIKAAAADPAAAESLKMEIAKMRIEGAYTDITPLAMTIVDASKTYRNPGAAKRLLEVAQIAAPGEQRVHWAAAVISFKNMQLADAFRSAWLTIKAFVNDPWVSVSVPLKIAMLLCGAGFLTTLVILLVSIPYHLPRLMHDLGDLFPKSLRRLTPYGFLLLIAAALFATGTGPLIIFMVLPSLLFAFYLPKRMLAVLSVSLLLTLLSFNYMHISARLAQTPGERAFTLYRIYKGDSGPKVKALVEKNFRNNEYAASLSRSLLKRRDGDLLGAIDELNGAVNYKDDGTTYILLGNALFESGDRDAAIKLFKIAVEKRPDDWVAWYNLSLANTAVLSIDEGQRAMSVAEEVDGRALRAYESTLPNFGGEVRMASPEFPPSLIREQLMIPVNKPEWVEKIWTLLVSTNPFVRPEYIALFVALFMSISFFVKKSSLSIRCVSCGVVKCPRCDSKGKNPQSCSTCWQLSGEGSLDRTKRNAAIEAKRVWSSRKSAVAKLGALLFPGWSEYGYESGGLTALLLGLVWSLSITWFLLTLFVPLPLLPWKQAAYPVISLGIVIGCHLLSVMRRGH
;
A
#
# COMPACT_ATOMS: atom_id res chain seq x y z
N MET A 1 -0.05 -58.98 -65.40
CA MET A 1 -0.57 -59.97 -64.44
C MET A 1 0.19 -61.27 -64.61
N PRO A 2 0.29 -62.15 -63.60
CA PRO A 2 0.08 -61.98 -62.15
C PRO A 2 1.43 -62.13 -61.39
N GLY A 3 1.58 -62.14 -60.07
CA GLY A 3 0.72 -61.95 -58.87
C GLY A 3 1.59 -62.32 -57.64
N GLY A 4 1.64 -61.50 -56.57
CA GLY A 4 0.93 -61.73 -55.28
C GLY A 4 1.77 -62.60 -54.31
N GLU A 5 1.83 -62.45 -52.97
CA GLU A 5 1.30 -61.50 -51.94
C GLU A 5 2.26 -61.61 -50.69
N GLY A 6 2.23 -60.82 -49.60
CA GLY A 6 1.45 -59.64 -49.19
C GLY A 6 1.79 -59.22 -47.73
N GLU A 7 1.60 -57.94 -47.38
CA GLU A 7 1.70 -57.29 -46.03
C GLU A 7 3.11 -57.27 -45.34
N ILE A 8 3.55 -56.22 -44.61
CA ILE A 8 2.88 -55.44 -43.54
C ILE A 8 3.27 -53.92 -43.56
N ARG A 9 2.23 -53.06 -43.47
CA ARG A 9 2.13 -51.69 -42.90
C ARG A 9 3.39 -50.81 -42.70
N TYR A 10 3.40 -49.61 -43.30
CA TYR A 10 2.90 -48.36 -42.67
C TYR A 10 3.13 -47.11 -43.56
N THR A 11 2.05 -46.43 -43.93
CA THR A 11 2.06 -45.05 -44.48
C THR A 11 2.06 -44.00 -43.35
N ALA A 12 2.18 -42.72 -43.71
CA ALA A 12 1.89 -41.55 -42.86
C ALA A 12 2.84 -41.25 -41.66
N ARG A 13 4.15 -41.10 -41.90
CA ARG A 13 5.06 -40.43 -40.94
C ARG A 13 5.62 -39.07 -41.38
N ILE A 14 5.75 -38.80 -42.67
CA ILE A 14 6.40 -37.56 -43.15
C ILE A 14 5.46 -36.33 -43.08
N PHE A 15 4.16 -36.51 -43.33
CA PHE A 15 3.17 -35.43 -43.15
C PHE A 15 2.76 -35.18 -41.69
N LEU A 16 3.00 -36.14 -40.80
CA LEU A 16 2.66 -36.03 -39.38
C LEU A 16 3.69 -35.20 -38.59
N ILE A 17 4.95 -35.12 -39.05
CA ILE A 17 6.00 -34.36 -38.35
C ILE A 17 5.79 -32.84 -38.47
N ILE A 18 5.30 -32.36 -39.61
CA ILE A 18 5.06 -30.92 -39.84
C ILE A 18 3.73 -30.47 -39.19
N PHE A 19 2.73 -31.35 -39.06
CA PHE A 19 1.46 -31.03 -38.39
C PHE A 19 1.49 -31.23 -36.86
N SER A 20 2.39 -32.07 -36.33
CA SER A 20 2.57 -32.27 -34.88
C SER A 20 3.23 -31.08 -34.17
N LEU A 21 3.88 -30.18 -34.91
CA LEU A 21 4.51 -28.97 -34.36
C LEU A 21 3.53 -27.80 -34.09
N LEU A 22 2.28 -27.90 -34.58
CA LEU A 22 1.28 -26.82 -34.48
C LEU A 22 0.07 -27.18 -33.60
N LEU A 23 0.03 -28.37 -32.97
CA LEU A 23 -1.13 -28.86 -32.21
C LEU A 23 -0.79 -29.40 -30.80
N LEU A 24 0.29 -28.93 -30.18
CA LEU A 24 0.60 -29.20 -28.76
C LEU A 24 0.41 -27.94 -27.89
N PHE A 25 -0.79 -27.38 -27.93
CA PHE A 25 -1.28 -26.53 -26.84
C PHE A 25 -1.44 -27.34 -25.54
N SER A 26 -1.30 -26.64 -24.40
CA SER A 26 -1.57 -27.09 -23.02
C SER A 26 -0.55 -28.01 -22.32
N ASP A 27 -0.20 -27.60 -21.09
CA ASP A 27 0.30 -28.36 -19.94
C ASP A 27 1.07 -29.68 -20.20
N GLY A 28 2.41 -29.60 -20.30
CA GLY A 28 3.23 -30.75 -19.84
C GLY A 28 4.66 -30.92 -20.36
N ALA A 29 4.97 -30.48 -21.59
CA ALA A 29 6.29 -30.75 -22.18
C ALA A 29 7.40 -29.96 -21.47
N TRP A 30 7.31 -28.62 -21.48
CA TRP A 30 8.31 -27.76 -20.86
C TRP A 30 8.40 -27.92 -19.34
N ALA A 31 7.30 -28.27 -18.65
CA ALA A 31 7.28 -28.46 -17.21
C ALA A 31 8.08 -29.71 -16.75
N LYS A 32 8.11 -30.78 -17.57
CA LYS A 32 8.94 -31.96 -17.28
C LYS A 32 10.43 -31.68 -17.51
N ASP A 33 10.76 -30.90 -18.53
CA ASP A 33 12.15 -30.55 -18.85
C ASP A 33 12.71 -29.45 -17.93
N LEU A 34 11.92 -28.45 -17.56
CA LEU A 34 12.33 -27.34 -16.69
C LEU A 34 12.93 -27.81 -15.36
N SER A 35 12.41 -28.89 -14.75
CA SER A 35 13.01 -29.47 -13.55
C SER A 35 14.39 -30.07 -13.81
N GLY A 36 14.61 -30.63 -15.00
CA GLY A 36 15.92 -31.10 -15.48
C GLY A 36 16.87 -29.94 -15.74
N LEU A 37 16.44 -28.93 -16.49
CA LEU A 37 17.21 -27.72 -16.79
C LEU A 37 17.64 -26.96 -15.53
N ILE A 38 16.74 -26.80 -14.54
CA ILE A 38 17.05 -26.21 -13.24
C ILE A 38 18.11 -27.05 -12.49
N LYS A 39 17.99 -28.39 -12.50
CA LYS A 39 18.99 -29.27 -11.88
C LYS A 39 20.35 -29.17 -12.56
N ALA A 40 20.37 -29.10 -13.89
CA ALA A 40 21.58 -28.93 -14.69
C ALA A 40 22.26 -27.59 -14.38
N ALA A 41 21.52 -26.47 -14.45
CA ALA A 41 22.03 -25.13 -14.11
C ALA A 41 22.51 -24.99 -12.65
N ALA A 42 21.89 -25.72 -11.72
CA ALA A 42 22.37 -25.79 -10.35
C ALA A 42 23.71 -26.53 -10.24
N ALA A 43 23.91 -27.60 -11.02
CA ALA A 43 25.13 -28.41 -11.01
C ALA A 43 26.29 -27.73 -11.76
N ASP A 44 26.04 -27.25 -12.98
CA ASP A 44 27.05 -26.82 -13.95
C ASP A 44 26.86 -25.33 -14.36
N PRO A 45 27.92 -24.49 -14.28
CA PRO A 45 27.90 -23.13 -14.83
C PRO A 45 27.55 -23.04 -16.32
N ALA A 46 27.99 -23.97 -17.18
CA ALA A 46 27.71 -23.88 -18.61
C ALA A 46 26.22 -24.12 -18.91
N ALA A 47 25.60 -25.10 -18.25
CA ALA A 47 24.15 -25.29 -18.25
C ALA A 47 23.39 -24.06 -17.69
N ALA A 48 23.95 -23.34 -16.72
CA ALA A 48 23.33 -22.12 -16.19
C ALA A 48 23.37 -20.96 -17.19
N GLU A 49 24.49 -20.76 -17.91
CA GLU A 49 24.57 -19.74 -18.97
C GLU A 49 23.68 -20.09 -20.18
N SER A 50 23.61 -21.37 -20.55
CA SER A 50 22.68 -21.86 -21.57
C SER A 50 21.21 -21.54 -21.18
N LEU A 51 20.82 -21.80 -19.93
CA LEU A 51 19.49 -21.49 -19.44
C LEU A 51 19.22 -19.98 -19.34
N LYS A 52 20.22 -19.15 -19.00
CA LYS A 52 20.12 -17.68 -19.08
C LYS A 52 19.86 -17.21 -20.51
N MET A 53 20.60 -17.76 -21.48
CA MET A 53 20.49 -17.43 -22.91
C MET A 53 19.09 -17.74 -23.44
N GLU A 54 18.57 -18.95 -23.15
CA GLU A 54 17.24 -19.37 -23.60
C GLU A 54 16.12 -18.53 -22.96
N ILE A 55 16.26 -18.15 -21.69
CA ILE A 55 15.32 -17.25 -21.01
C ILE A 55 15.37 -15.83 -21.59
N ALA A 56 16.55 -15.30 -21.91
CA ALA A 56 16.68 -14.00 -22.57
C ALA A 56 16.03 -14.01 -23.96
N LYS A 57 16.22 -15.09 -24.73
CA LYS A 57 15.56 -15.32 -26.02
C LYS A 57 14.04 -15.34 -25.89
N MET A 58 13.49 -16.19 -25.01
CA MET A 58 12.05 -16.24 -24.73
C MET A 58 11.46 -14.89 -24.32
N ARG A 59 12.21 -14.07 -23.56
CA ARG A 59 11.75 -12.74 -23.14
C ARG A 59 11.55 -11.78 -24.31
N ILE A 60 12.47 -11.80 -25.28
CA ILE A 60 12.42 -10.94 -26.47
C ILE A 60 11.35 -11.44 -27.44
N GLU A 61 11.33 -12.74 -27.74
CA GLU A 61 10.34 -13.34 -28.64
C GLU A 61 8.91 -13.12 -28.11
N GLY A 62 8.64 -13.48 -26.85
CA GLY A 62 7.32 -13.34 -26.24
C GLY A 62 6.95 -11.96 -25.68
N ALA A 63 7.76 -10.92 -25.92
CA ALA A 63 7.52 -9.56 -25.39
C ALA A 63 7.23 -9.56 -23.87
N TYR A 64 8.15 -10.12 -23.09
CA TYR A 64 8.07 -10.22 -21.63
C TYR A 64 9.00 -9.21 -20.94
N THR A 65 8.43 -8.25 -20.22
CA THR A 65 9.18 -7.41 -19.26
C THR A 65 9.80 -8.29 -18.17
N ASP A 66 8.96 -9.02 -17.42
CA ASP A 66 9.34 -10.09 -16.49
C ASP A 66 8.64 -11.39 -16.89
N ILE A 67 9.23 -12.56 -16.61
CA ILE A 67 8.56 -13.88 -16.58
C ILE A 67 8.48 -14.34 -15.12
N THR A 68 7.66 -13.63 -14.32
CA THR A 68 7.61 -13.83 -12.87
C THR A 68 7.26 -15.25 -12.42
N PRO A 69 6.33 -16.00 -13.07
CA PRO A 69 6.04 -17.39 -12.68
C PRO A 69 7.26 -18.32 -12.78
N LEU A 70 8.05 -18.16 -13.85
CA LEU A 70 9.30 -18.91 -14.06
C LEU A 70 10.36 -18.54 -13.03
N ALA A 71 10.63 -17.24 -12.89
CA ALA A 71 11.60 -16.73 -11.92
C ALA A 71 11.28 -17.22 -10.49
N MET A 72 10.00 -17.35 -10.15
CA MET A 72 9.57 -17.84 -8.85
C MET A 72 9.76 -19.34 -8.65
N THR A 73 9.49 -20.14 -9.67
CA THR A 73 9.84 -21.57 -9.68
C THR A 73 11.34 -21.78 -9.44
N ILE A 74 12.19 -20.96 -10.07
CA ILE A 74 13.65 -21.01 -9.92
C ILE A 74 14.10 -20.55 -8.51
N VAL A 75 13.52 -19.48 -7.97
CA VAL A 75 13.78 -19.00 -6.60
C VAL A 75 13.32 -20.01 -5.53
N ASP A 76 12.22 -20.73 -5.76
CA ASP A 76 11.79 -21.79 -4.85
C ASP A 76 12.69 -23.03 -4.95
N ALA A 77 13.14 -23.39 -6.16
CA ALA A 77 14.13 -24.45 -6.36
C ALA A 77 15.48 -24.11 -5.70
N SER A 78 15.97 -22.87 -5.80
CA SER A 78 17.26 -22.47 -5.25
C SER A 78 17.34 -22.60 -3.73
N LYS A 79 16.21 -22.46 -3.01
CA LYS A 79 16.10 -22.70 -1.55
C LYS A 79 16.34 -24.17 -1.15
N THR A 80 16.23 -25.11 -2.07
CA THR A 80 16.45 -26.55 -1.79
C THR A 80 17.93 -26.93 -1.81
N TYR A 81 18.78 -26.14 -2.46
CA TYR A 81 20.21 -26.40 -2.58
C TYR A 81 20.99 -25.89 -1.35
N ARG A 82 21.68 -26.80 -0.66
CA ARG A 82 22.60 -26.45 0.44
C ARG A 82 23.90 -25.79 -0.05
N ASN A 83 24.29 -26.02 -1.30
CA ASN A 83 25.49 -25.44 -1.89
C ASN A 83 25.22 -23.96 -2.25
N PRO A 84 25.93 -22.99 -1.66
CA PRO A 84 25.71 -21.57 -1.92
C PRO A 84 26.00 -21.16 -3.37
N GLY A 85 26.95 -21.81 -4.05
CA GLY A 85 27.27 -21.52 -5.45
C GLY A 85 26.17 -21.97 -6.42
N ALA A 86 25.58 -23.15 -6.17
CA ALA A 86 24.43 -23.64 -6.93
C ALA A 86 23.21 -22.73 -6.75
N ALA A 87 22.93 -22.31 -5.51
CA ALA A 87 21.83 -21.40 -5.23
C ALA A 87 22.05 -20.00 -5.83
N LYS A 88 23.28 -19.47 -5.81
CA LYS A 88 23.64 -18.19 -6.47
C LYS A 88 23.41 -18.25 -7.99
N ARG A 89 23.92 -19.30 -8.67
CA ARG A 89 23.68 -19.51 -10.12
C ARG A 89 22.20 -19.50 -10.48
N LEU A 90 21.37 -20.25 -9.75
CA LEU A 90 19.92 -20.28 -9.99
C LEU A 90 19.28 -18.89 -9.79
N LEU A 91 19.75 -18.10 -8.83
CA LEU A 91 19.24 -16.74 -8.63
C LEU A 91 19.64 -15.78 -9.75
N GLU A 92 20.84 -15.92 -10.33
CA GLU A 92 21.23 -15.17 -11.52
C GLU A 92 20.35 -15.55 -12.73
N VAL A 93 20.03 -16.84 -12.91
CA VAL A 93 19.04 -17.28 -13.92
C VAL A 93 17.67 -16.63 -13.67
N ALA A 94 17.21 -16.60 -12.42
CA ALA A 94 15.96 -15.93 -12.04
C ALA A 94 15.98 -14.41 -12.26
N GLN A 95 17.15 -13.75 -12.14
CA GLN A 95 17.32 -12.32 -12.44
C GLN A 95 17.20 -12.03 -13.94
N ILE A 96 17.65 -12.95 -14.82
CA ILE A 96 17.40 -12.84 -16.26
C ILE A 96 15.91 -13.07 -16.57
N ALA A 97 15.25 -13.98 -15.86
CA ALA A 97 13.82 -14.27 -16.03
C ALA A 97 12.91 -13.11 -15.59
N ALA A 98 13.17 -12.47 -14.45
CA ALA A 98 12.36 -11.37 -13.94
C ALA A 98 13.22 -10.29 -13.24
N PRO A 99 13.91 -9.42 -14.01
CA PRO A 99 14.76 -8.37 -13.45
C PRO A 99 13.96 -7.31 -12.65
N GLY A 100 12.68 -7.13 -12.93
CA GLY A 100 11.77 -6.24 -12.20
C GLY A 100 11.14 -6.84 -10.94
N GLU A 101 11.45 -8.10 -10.59
CA GLU A 101 10.81 -8.78 -9.47
C GLU A 101 11.62 -8.72 -8.16
N GLN A 102 11.11 -7.92 -7.21
CA GLN A 102 11.71 -7.70 -5.89
C GLN A 102 12.01 -8.98 -5.10
N ARG A 103 11.22 -10.05 -5.25
CA ARG A 103 11.48 -11.34 -4.57
C ARG A 103 12.77 -12.02 -5.03
N VAL A 104 13.14 -11.86 -6.30
CA VAL A 104 14.37 -12.45 -6.86
C VAL A 104 15.59 -11.78 -6.24
N HIS A 105 15.61 -10.45 -6.26
CA HIS A 105 16.69 -9.65 -5.65
C HIS A 105 16.81 -9.84 -4.15
N TRP A 106 15.68 -10.00 -3.44
CA TRP A 106 15.75 -10.30 -2.01
C TRP A 106 16.34 -11.70 -1.74
N ALA A 107 15.95 -12.71 -2.51
CA ALA A 107 16.51 -14.05 -2.36
C ALA A 107 18.04 -14.06 -2.61
N ALA A 108 18.52 -13.28 -3.60
CA ALA A 108 19.93 -13.00 -3.79
C ALA A 108 20.58 -12.28 -2.60
N ALA A 109 19.95 -11.24 -2.06
CA ALA A 109 20.46 -10.52 -0.89
C ALA A 109 20.64 -11.44 0.32
N VAL A 110 19.66 -12.31 0.61
CA VAL A 110 19.73 -13.28 1.72
C VAL A 110 20.83 -14.31 1.53
N ILE A 111 21.01 -14.84 0.32
CA ILE A 111 22.05 -15.84 0.05
C ILE A 111 23.44 -15.20 0.10
N SER A 112 23.65 -14.05 -0.54
CA SER A 112 24.91 -13.30 -0.44
C SER A 112 25.25 -12.91 1.00
N PHE A 113 24.26 -12.48 1.80
CA PHE A 113 24.46 -12.15 3.22
C PHE A 113 24.89 -13.38 4.04
N LYS A 114 24.22 -14.53 3.88
CA LYS A 114 24.60 -15.79 4.54
C LYS A 114 26.02 -16.25 4.17
N ASN A 115 26.50 -15.90 2.98
CA ASN A 115 27.82 -16.25 2.48
C ASN A 115 28.89 -15.17 2.77
N MET A 116 28.59 -14.19 3.64
CA MET A 116 29.47 -13.05 3.97
C MET A 116 29.86 -12.16 2.76
N GLN A 117 29.14 -12.26 1.64
CA GLN A 117 29.33 -11.43 0.44
C GLN A 117 28.59 -10.09 0.59
N LEU A 118 29.07 -9.25 1.52
CA LEU A 118 28.37 -8.03 1.96
C LEU A 118 28.09 -7.03 0.83
N ALA A 119 29.01 -6.86 -0.13
CA ALA A 119 28.82 -5.97 -1.28
C ALA A 119 27.68 -6.44 -2.19
N ASP A 120 27.65 -7.73 -2.55
CA ASP A 120 26.58 -8.35 -3.35
C ASP A 120 25.24 -8.33 -2.58
N ALA A 121 25.28 -8.54 -1.26
CA ALA A 121 24.10 -8.47 -0.41
C ALA A 121 23.50 -7.06 -0.40
N PHE A 122 24.33 -6.02 -0.23
CA PHE A 122 23.89 -4.62 -0.27
C PHE A 122 23.37 -4.21 -1.65
N ARG A 123 24.08 -4.58 -2.73
CA ARG A 123 23.64 -4.35 -4.12
C ARG A 123 22.28 -5.00 -4.39
N SER A 124 22.09 -6.25 -3.97
CA SER A 124 20.83 -6.99 -4.15
C SER A 124 19.70 -6.43 -3.27
N ALA A 125 20.00 -5.97 -2.06
CA ALA A 125 19.03 -5.28 -1.20
C ALA A 125 18.60 -3.93 -1.81
N TRP A 126 19.53 -3.17 -2.39
CA TRP A 126 19.20 -1.94 -3.11
C TRP A 126 18.34 -2.20 -4.35
N LEU A 127 18.67 -3.23 -5.14
CA LEU A 127 17.84 -3.66 -6.28
C LEU A 127 16.45 -4.11 -5.84
N THR A 128 16.33 -4.76 -4.68
CA THR A 128 15.02 -5.10 -4.08
C THR A 128 14.18 -3.85 -3.81
N ILE A 129 14.78 -2.82 -3.21
CA ILE A 129 14.09 -1.54 -2.94
C ILE A 129 13.71 -0.83 -4.24
N LYS A 130 14.63 -0.77 -5.22
CA LYS A 130 14.36 -0.15 -6.54
C LYS A 130 13.22 -0.86 -7.27
N ALA A 131 13.24 -2.18 -7.34
CA ALA A 131 12.17 -2.98 -7.93
C ALA A 131 10.83 -2.77 -7.20
N PHE A 132 10.83 -2.77 -5.87
CA PHE A 132 9.64 -2.56 -5.06
C PHE A 132 9.01 -1.17 -5.25
N VAL A 133 9.82 -0.10 -5.32
CA VAL A 133 9.32 1.27 -5.53
C VAL A 133 8.81 1.47 -6.97
N ASN A 134 9.48 0.86 -7.95
CA ASN A 134 9.10 0.98 -9.36
C ASN A 134 7.95 0.04 -9.77
N ASP A 135 7.56 -0.94 -8.94
CA ASP A 135 6.47 -1.86 -9.27
C ASP A 135 5.12 -1.11 -9.37
N PRO A 136 4.39 -1.20 -10.49
CA PRO A 136 3.18 -0.40 -10.72
C PRO A 136 2.04 -0.71 -9.75
N TRP A 137 1.99 -1.94 -9.22
CA TRP A 137 0.97 -2.35 -8.26
C TRP A 137 1.35 -1.96 -6.83
N VAL A 138 2.63 -2.07 -6.48
CA VAL A 138 3.14 -1.64 -5.17
C VAL A 138 3.00 -0.13 -5.00
N SER A 139 3.40 0.66 -6.00
CA SER A 139 3.40 2.13 -5.96
C SER A 139 2.01 2.74 -5.71
N VAL A 140 0.91 2.09 -6.14
CA VAL A 140 -0.46 2.51 -5.82
C VAL A 140 -0.99 1.84 -4.55
N SER A 141 -0.76 0.54 -4.37
CA SER A 141 -1.41 -0.20 -3.29
C SER A 141 -0.77 0.00 -1.91
N VAL A 142 0.53 0.34 -1.81
CA VAL A 142 1.19 0.58 -0.52
C VAL A 142 0.78 1.92 0.12
N PRO A 143 0.82 3.08 -0.57
CA PRO A 143 0.42 4.35 0.04
C PRO A 143 -1.03 4.34 0.56
N LEU A 144 -1.94 3.70 -0.17
CA LEU A 144 -3.34 3.55 0.25
C LEU A 144 -3.48 2.73 1.54
N LYS A 145 -2.68 1.66 1.69
CA LYS A 145 -2.70 0.81 2.88
C LYS A 145 -2.01 1.47 4.08
N ILE A 146 -0.96 2.27 3.85
CA ILE A 146 -0.37 3.16 4.87
C ILE A 146 -1.42 4.19 5.32
N ALA A 147 -2.19 4.78 4.40
CA ALA A 147 -3.26 5.70 4.76
C ALA A 147 -4.38 5.02 5.57
N MET A 148 -4.81 3.81 5.21
CA MET A 148 -5.75 3.01 6.01
C MET A 148 -5.22 2.72 7.42
N LEU A 149 -3.94 2.36 7.54
CA LEU A 149 -3.26 2.14 8.82
C LEU A 149 -3.23 3.41 9.69
N LEU A 150 -2.88 4.56 9.10
CA LEU A 150 -2.89 5.85 9.79
C LEU A 150 -4.30 6.26 10.22
N CYS A 151 -5.31 5.99 9.40
CA CYS A 151 -6.71 6.29 9.71
C CYS A 151 -7.24 5.44 10.87
N GLY A 152 -6.98 4.13 10.86
CA GLY A 152 -7.38 3.24 11.96
C GLY A 152 -6.63 3.54 13.26
N ALA A 153 -5.34 3.89 13.18
CA ALA A 153 -4.57 4.35 14.34
C ALA A 153 -5.08 5.69 14.86
N GLY A 154 -5.51 6.60 13.97
CA GLY A 154 -6.21 7.84 14.31
C GLY A 154 -7.52 7.60 15.05
N PHE A 155 -8.36 6.65 14.59
CA PHE A 155 -9.59 6.25 15.26
C PHE A 155 -9.29 5.71 16.67
N LEU A 156 -8.37 4.75 16.78
CA LEU A 156 -8.00 4.13 18.06
C LEU A 156 -7.40 5.15 19.05
N THR A 157 -6.51 6.02 18.58
CA THR A 157 -5.92 7.10 19.39
C THR A 157 -6.98 8.08 19.88
N THR A 158 -7.92 8.48 19.01
CA THR A 158 -9.04 9.36 19.37
C THR A 158 -9.93 8.71 20.42
N LEU A 159 -10.30 7.44 20.22
CA LEU A 159 -11.11 6.66 21.15
C LEU A 159 -10.45 6.57 22.54
N VAL A 160 -9.17 6.22 22.59
CA VAL A 160 -8.41 6.11 23.84
C VAL A 160 -8.27 7.47 24.54
N ILE A 161 -7.91 8.53 23.81
CA ILE A 161 -7.82 9.87 24.41
C ILE A 161 -9.15 10.27 25.03
N LEU A 162 -10.28 10.03 24.36
CA LEU A 162 -11.61 10.37 24.89
C LEU A 162 -12.00 9.50 26.09
N LEU A 163 -11.90 8.18 25.98
CA LEU A 163 -12.27 7.24 27.05
C LEU A 163 -11.60 7.58 28.39
N VAL A 164 -10.34 8.05 28.37
CA VAL A 164 -9.61 8.39 29.60
C VAL A 164 -9.65 9.89 29.94
N SER A 165 -9.80 10.79 28.96
CA SER A 165 -9.98 12.23 29.24
C SER A 165 -11.35 12.54 29.82
N ILE A 166 -12.41 11.84 29.39
CA ILE A 166 -13.79 12.07 29.84
C ILE A 166 -13.89 11.98 31.39
N PRO A 167 -13.52 10.89 32.09
CA PRO A 167 -13.63 10.82 33.56
C PRO A 167 -12.85 11.92 34.29
N TYR A 168 -11.70 12.33 33.76
CA TYR A 168 -10.84 13.33 34.39
C TYR A 168 -11.27 14.78 34.10
N HIS A 169 -11.90 15.05 32.95
CA HIS A 169 -12.28 16.41 32.54
C HIS A 169 -13.77 16.71 32.68
N LEU A 170 -14.65 15.69 32.66
CA LEU A 170 -16.11 15.86 32.75
C LEU A 170 -16.56 16.71 33.95
N PRO A 171 -16.05 16.54 35.19
CA PRO A 171 -16.43 17.41 36.31
C PRO A 171 -16.06 18.89 36.15
N ARG A 172 -15.06 19.23 35.32
CA ARG A 172 -14.72 20.63 34.98
C ARG A 172 -15.73 21.19 33.98
N LEU A 173 -15.99 20.44 32.92
CA LEU A 173 -17.02 20.76 31.93
C LEU A 173 -18.40 20.94 32.60
N MET A 174 -18.79 20.05 33.53
CA MET A 174 -20.08 20.14 34.23
C MET A 174 -20.14 21.37 35.14
N HIS A 175 -19.03 21.73 35.78
CA HIS A 175 -18.94 22.94 36.59
C HIS A 175 -19.15 24.19 35.74
N ASP A 176 -18.37 24.35 34.67
CA ASP A 176 -18.36 25.56 33.86
C ASP A 176 -19.63 25.69 33.01
N LEU A 177 -20.22 24.56 32.60
CA LEU A 177 -21.55 24.52 31.97
C LEU A 177 -22.67 24.84 32.98
N GLY A 178 -22.54 24.38 34.24
CA GLY A 178 -23.46 24.73 35.33
C GLY A 178 -23.45 26.21 35.70
N ASP A 179 -22.33 26.89 35.48
CA ASP A 179 -22.21 28.33 35.70
C ASP A 179 -22.99 29.20 34.69
N LEU A 180 -23.48 28.61 33.59
CA LEU A 180 -24.43 29.23 32.67
C LEU A 180 -25.88 29.25 33.20
N PHE A 181 -26.19 28.47 34.24
CA PHE A 181 -27.56 28.29 34.75
C PHE A 181 -27.80 28.93 36.13
N PRO A 182 -29.05 29.33 36.44
CA PRO A 182 -29.45 29.80 37.76
C PRO A 182 -29.11 28.82 38.88
N LYS A 183 -28.77 29.34 40.08
CA LYS A 183 -28.25 28.56 41.22
C LYS A 183 -29.11 27.34 41.59
N SER A 184 -30.43 27.44 41.48
CA SER A 184 -31.40 26.37 41.77
C SER A 184 -31.29 25.14 40.84
N LEU A 185 -30.79 25.32 39.62
CA LEU A 185 -30.83 24.30 38.56
C LEU A 185 -29.48 23.63 38.27
N ARG A 186 -28.37 24.23 38.74
CA ARG A 186 -26.97 23.86 38.40
C ARG A 186 -26.59 22.39 38.59
N ARG A 187 -27.31 21.64 39.43
CA ARG A 187 -26.98 20.23 39.74
C ARG A 187 -27.43 19.26 38.65
N LEU A 188 -28.49 19.57 37.90
CA LEU A 188 -29.12 18.66 36.94
C LEU A 188 -29.16 19.21 35.51
N THR A 189 -29.29 20.53 35.32
CA THR A 189 -29.36 21.11 33.97
C THR A 189 -28.13 20.92 33.09
N PRO A 190 -26.87 20.84 33.57
CA PRO A 190 -25.72 20.56 32.70
C PRO A 190 -25.84 19.21 31.98
N TYR A 191 -26.32 18.19 32.69
CA TYR A 191 -26.54 16.84 32.15
C TYR A 191 -27.72 16.85 31.17
N GLY A 192 -28.84 17.47 31.54
CA GLY A 192 -30.01 17.61 30.66
C GLY A 192 -29.70 18.40 29.38
N PHE A 193 -28.87 19.44 29.47
CA PHE A 193 -28.47 20.27 28.32
C PHE A 193 -27.57 19.50 27.34
N LEU A 194 -26.58 18.74 27.84
CA LEU A 194 -25.78 17.87 26.98
C LEU A 194 -26.59 16.73 26.36
N LEU A 195 -27.53 16.15 27.11
CA LEU A 195 -28.44 15.12 26.60
C LEU A 195 -29.36 15.71 25.52
N LEU A 196 -29.84 16.95 25.68
CA LEU A 196 -30.63 17.67 24.67
C LEU A 196 -29.81 17.98 23.42
N ILE A 197 -28.54 18.39 23.54
CA ILE A 197 -27.63 18.55 22.39
C ILE A 197 -27.43 17.21 21.66
N ALA A 198 -27.15 16.14 22.39
CA ALA A 198 -26.98 14.80 21.81
C ALA A 198 -28.26 14.29 21.13
N ALA A 199 -29.42 14.51 21.75
CA ALA A 199 -30.72 14.15 21.18
C ALA A 199 -31.07 14.99 19.94
N ALA A 200 -30.78 16.29 19.94
CA ALA A 200 -30.98 17.16 18.77
C ALA A 200 -30.08 16.76 17.59
N LEU A 201 -28.80 16.46 17.86
CA LEU A 201 -27.88 15.92 16.86
C LEU A 201 -28.34 14.55 16.33
N PHE A 202 -28.81 13.65 17.20
CA PHE A 202 -29.35 12.37 16.76
C PHE A 202 -30.61 12.55 15.90
N ALA A 203 -31.50 13.48 16.27
CA ALA A 203 -32.73 13.80 15.53
C ALA A 203 -32.47 14.41 14.14
N THR A 204 -31.34 15.11 13.92
CA THR A 204 -30.92 15.55 12.58
C THR A 204 -30.26 14.44 11.75
N GLY A 205 -30.26 13.20 12.25
CA GLY A 205 -29.69 12.04 11.58
C GLY A 205 -28.16 11.98 11.69
N THR A 206 -27.55 12.55 12.72
CA THR A 206 -26.11 12.31 12.99
C THR A 206 -25.90 11.00 13.75
N GLY A 207 -24.86 10.28 13.34
CA GLY A 207 -24.49 8.98 13.87
C GLY A 207 -23.55 9.03 15.09
N PRO A 208 -23.28 7.86 15.69
CA PRO A 208 -22.51 7.71 16.92
C PRO A 208 -21.08 8.24 16.83
N LEU A 209 -20.42 8.28 15.66
CA LEU A 209 -19.07 8.83 15.53
C LEU A 209 -19.05 10.33 15.82
N ILE A 210 -20.08 11.07 15.36
CA ILE A 210 -20.21 12.50 15.66
C ILE A 210 -20.52 12.69 17.16
N ILE A 211 -21.47 11.91 17.70
CA ILE A 211 -21.96 12.06 19.09
C ILE A 211 -20.92 11.62 20.13
N PHE A 212 -20.15 10.56 19.88
CA PHE A 212 -19.21 9.97 20.85
C PHE A 212 -17.73 10.28 20.57
N MET A 213 -17.36 10.71 19.37
CA MET A 213 -15.98 11.14 19.07
C MET A 213 -15.86 12.65 18.82
N VAL A 214 -16.59 13.20 17.83
CA VAL A 214 -16.43 14.60 17.44
C VAL A 214 -16.89 15.54 18.56
N LEU A 215 -18.15 15.45 19.00
CA LEU A 215 -18.71 16.34 20.00
C LEU A 215 -17.91 16.35 21.32
N PRO A 216 -17.54 15.20 21.93
CA PRO A 216 -16.67 15.18 23.10
C PRO A 216 -15.30 15.81 22.83
N SER A 217 -14.68 15.55 21.68
CA SER A 217 -13.38 16.15 21.33
C SER A 217 -13.44 17.67 21.31
N LEU A 218 -14.49 18.26 20.74
CA LEU A 218 -14.72 19.70 20.71
C LEU A 218 -14.97 20.25 22.13
N LEU A 219 -15.83 19.59 22.91
CA LEU A 219 -16.13 19.99 24.29
C LEU A 219 -14.89 19.94 25.20
N PHE A 220 -14.00 18.96 25.03
CA PHE A 220 -12.78 18.81 25.83
C PHE A 220 -11.55 19.56 25.30
N ALA A 221 -11.58 20.10 24.07
CA ALA A 221 -10.44 20.78 23.45
C ALA A 221 -9.87 21.93 24.31
N PHE A 222 -10.75 22.75 24.89
CA PHE A 222 -10.36 23.83 25.79
C PHE A 222 -9.75 23.35 27.11
N TYR A 223 -10.07 22.13 27.55
CA TYR A 223 -9.65 21.57 28.83
C TYR A 223 -8.33 20.79 28.77
N LEU A 224 -7.91 20.32 27.59
CA LEU A 224 -6.72 19.51 27.36
C LEU A 224 -5.41 20.34 27.34
N PRO A 225 -4.26 19.76 27.76
CA PRO A 225 -2.93 20.32 27.50
C PRO A 225 -2.65 20.47 26.00
N LYS A 226 -1.84 21.47 25.60
CA LYS A 226 -1.54 21.75 24.17
C LYS A 226 -1.00 20.54 23.39
N ARG A 227 -0.15 19.71 24.01
CA ARG A 227 0.38 18.47 23.41
C ARG A 227 -0.74 17.45 23.13
N MET A 228 -1.61 17.22 24.12
CA MET A 228 -2.77 16.32 23.97
C MET A 228 -3.75 16.83 22.92
N LEU A 229 -4.01 18.14 22.90
CA LEU A 229 -4.87 18.78 21.91
C LEU A 229 -4.32 18.59 20.49
N ALA A 230 -3.00 18.76 20.27
CA ALA A 230 -2.38 18.53 18.97
C ALA A 230 -2.54 17.07 18.50
N VAL A 231 -2.26 16.09 19.38
CA VAL A 231 -2.45 14.66 19.04
C VAL A 231 -3.91 14.34 18.76
N LEU A 232 -4.85 14.81 19.60
CA LEU A 232 -6.28 14.62 19.40
C LEU A 232 -6.76 15.26 18.09
N SER A 233 -6.23 16.42 17.71
CA SER A 233 -6.57 17.10 16.46
C SER A 233 -6.15 16.27 15.25
N VAL A 234 -4.90 15.79 15.22
CA VAL A 234 -4.39 14.94 14.14
C VAL A 234 -5.13 13.60 14.09
N SER A 235 -5.33 12.94 15.24
CA SER A 235 -6.01 11.64 15.30
C SER A 235 -7.47 11.74 14.89
N LEU A 236 -8.19 12.80 15.29
CA LEU A 236 -9.58 13.04 14.91
C LEU A 236 -9.72 13.39 13.43
N LEU A 237 -8.78 14.17 12.86
CA LEU A 237 -8.76 14.44 11.42
C LEU A 237 -8.51 13.16 10.61
N LEU A 238 -7.54 12.33 11.01
CA LEU A 238 -7.33 11.00 10.41
C LEU A 238 -8.57 10.09 10.55
N THR A 239 -9.29 10.19 11.67
CA THR A 239 -10.55 9.47 11.89
C THR A 239 -11.63 9.91 10.91
N LEU A 240 -11.79 11.21 10.68
CA LEU A 240 -12.81 11.76 9.76
C LEU A 240 -12.47 11.50 8.29
N LEU A 241 -11.19 11.60 7.92
CA LEU A 241 -10.70 11.31 6.57
C LEU A 241 -10.75 9.80 6.24
N SER A 242 -10.88 8.93 7.24
CA SER A 242 -10.95 7.47 7.03
C SER A 242 -12.01 7.03 6.02
N PHE A 243 -13.17 7.71 5.99
CA PHE A 243 -14.27 7.41 5.05
C PHE A 243 -13.90 7.72 3.58
N ASN A 244 -13.11 8.77 3.36
CA ASN A 244 -12.59 9.10 2.03
C ASN A 244 -11.55 8.06 1.59
N TYR A 245 -10.69 7.60 2.51
CA TYR A 245 -9.78 6.50 2.22
C TYR A 245 -10.50 5.17 2.01
N MET A 246 -11.60 4.87 2.73
CA MET A 246 -12.43 3.69 2.47
C MET A 246 -13.00 3.73 1.04
N HIS A 247 -13.53 4.88 0.61
CA HIS A 247 -14.02 5.05 -0.76
C HIS A 247 -12.92 4.92 -1.83
N ILE A 248 -11.72 5.46 -1.60
CA ILE A 248 -10.58 5.27 -2.51
C ILE A 248 -10.15 3.79 -2.52
N SER A 249 -10.13 3.13 -1.34
CA SER A 249 -9.72 1.73 -1.22
C SER A 249 -10.69 0.75 -1.89
N ALA A 250 -11.97 1.11 -2.01
CA ALA A 250 -12.95 0.36 -2.78
C ALA A 250 -12.53 0.11 -4.24
N ARG A 251 -11.77 1.05 -4.84
CA ARG A 251 -11.26 0.89 -6.22
C ARG A 251 -10.38 -0.34 -6.38
N LEU A 252 -9.59 -0.71 -5.36
CA LEU A 252 -8.76 -1.92 -5.36
C LEU A 252 -9.58 -3.21 -5.23
N ALA A 253 -10.76 -3.15 -4.61
CA ALA A 253 -11.60 -4.31 -4.28
C ALA A 253 -12.76 -4.52 -5.27
N GLN A 254 -12.97 -3.59 -6.21
CA GLN A 254 -14.02 -3.64 -7.23
C GLN A 254 -13.43 -3.84 -8.63
N THR A 255 -14.29 -3.79 -9.66
CA THR A 255 -13.94 -4.00 -11.07
C THR A 255 -12.73 -3.21 -11.59
N PRO A 256 -12.41 -1.96 -11.17
CA PRO A 256 -11.19 -1.30 -11.67
C PRO A 256 -9.92 -1.93 -11.08
N GLY A 257 -9.97 -2.43 -9.85
CA GLY A 257 -8.92 -3.20 -9.21
C GLY A 257 -8.72 -4.57 -9.85
N GLU A 258 -9.82 -5.27 -10.19
CA GLU A 258 -9.75 -6.53 -10.96
C GLU A 258 -9.11 -6.30 -12.35
N ARG A 259 -9.51 -5.24 -13.06
CA ARG A 259 -8.94 -4.83 -14.35
C ARG A 259 -7.46 -4.49 -14.21
N ALA A 260 -7.09 -3.59 -13.31
CA ALA A 260 -5.71 -3.21 -13.05
C ALA A 260 -4.83 -4.42 -12.68
N PHE A 261 -5.33 -5.32 -11.84
CA PHE A 261 -4.59 -6.53 -11.45
C PHE A 261 -4.43 -7.52 -12.61
N THR A 262 -5.39 -7.59 -13.53
CA THR A 262 -5.29 -8.40 -14.76
C THR A 262 -4.17 -7.88 -15.67
N LEU A 263 -4.11 -6.56 -15.90
CA LEU A 263 -3.01 -5.94 -16.65
C LEU A 263 -1.66 -6.13 -15.95
N TYR A 264 -1.62 -6.00 -14.62
CA TYR A 264 -0.41 -6.25 -13.82
C TYR A 264 0.09 -7.70 -13.93
N ARG A 265 -0.80 -8.70 -14.02
CA ARG A 265 -0.40 -10.09 -14.30
C ARG A 265 0.26 -10.23 -15.67
N ILE A 266 -0.28 -9.59 -16.70
CA ILE A 266 0.28 -9.60 -18.07
C ILE A 266 1.65 -8.91 -18.12
N TYR A 267 1.80 -7.78 -17.41
CA TYR A 267 3.07 -7.07 -17.19
C TYR A 267 4.12 -7.96 -16.50
N LYS A 268 3.72 -8.73 -15.47
CA LYS A 268 4.56 -9.73 -14.79
C LYS A 268 4.76 -11.04 -15.59
N GLY A 269 4.36 -11.08 -16.85
CA GLY A 269 4.57 -12.20 -17.78
C GLY A 269 3.71 -13.43 -17.53
N ASP A 270 2.57 -13.27 -16.88
CA ASP A 270 1.57 -14.33 -16.79
C ASP A 270 0.91 -14.56 -18.17
N SER A 271 0.58 -15.81 -18.47
CA SER A 271 0.15 -16.24 -19.82
C SER A 271 -0.77 -17.47 -19.75
N GLY A 272 -1.13 -18.02 -20.91
CA GLY A 272 -2.01 -19.18 -21.01
C GLY A 272 -3.50 -18.88 -20.71
N PRO A 273 -4.35 -19.93 -20.62
CA PRO A 273 -5.81 -19.79 -20.70
C PRO A 273 -6.41 -19.02 -19.50
N LYS A 274 -5.81 -19.12 -18.31
CA LYS A 274 -6.33 -18.46 -17.09
C LYS A 274 -6.24 -16.93 -17.16
N VAL A 275 -5.20 -16.39 -17.81
CA VAL A 275 -5.05 -14.93 -17.97
C VAL A 275 -5.93 -14.43 -19.12
N LYS A 276 -5.99 -15.16 -20.24
CA LYS A 276 -6.90 -14.86 -21.37
C LYS A 276 -8.35 -14.76 -20.90
N ALA A 277 -8.83 -15.75 -20.13
CA ALA A 277 -10.18 -15.72 -19.55
C ALA A 277 -10.43 -14.51 -18.62
N LEU A 278 -9.40 -13.99 -17.94
CA LEU A 278 -9.53 -12.75 -17.14
C LEU A 278 -9.57 -11.49 -17.99
N VAL A 279 -8.90 -11.46 -19.14
CA VAL A 279 -9.03 -10.34 -20.09
C VAL A 279 -10.46 -10.27 -20.62
N GLU A 280 -10.99 -11.37 -21.15
CA GLU A 280 -12.38 -11.42 -21.67
C GLU A 280 -13.44 -11.19 -20.58
N LYS A 281 -13.18 -11.58 -19.33
CA LYS A 281 -14.10 -11.31 -18.21
C LYS A 281 -14.11 -9.82 -17.83
N ASN A 282 -12.94 -9.18 -17.78
CA ASN A 282 -12.77 -7.91 -17.09
C ASN A 282 -12.78 -6.68 -18.02
N PHE A 283 -12.62 -6.87 -19.34
CA PHE A 283 -12.60 -5.80 -20.34
C PHE A 283 -13.60 -6.06 -21.46
N ARG A 284 -14.12 -5.01 -22.09
CA ARG A 284 -14.92 -5.14 -23.31
C ARG A 284 -14.01 -5.34 -24.52
N ASN A 285 -14.55 -5.97 -25.57
CA ASN A 285 -13.81 -6.25 -26.79
C ASN A 285 -13.28 -5.01 -27.52
N ASN A 286 -13.92 -3.85 -27.34
CA ASN A 286 -13.58 -2.59 -27.99
C ASN A 286 -12.78 -1.62 -27.10
N GLU A 287 -11.91 -2.16 -26.25
CA GLU A 287 -11.05 -1.39 -25.36
C GLU A 287 -9.57 -1.56 -25.70
N TYR A 288 -8.84 -0.44 -25.76
CA TYR A 288 -7.40 -0.41 -26.00
C TYR A 288 -6.61 -1.39 -25.12
N ALA A 289 -6.90 -1.39 -23.81
CA ALA A 289 -6.22 -2.28 -22.86
C ALA A 289 -6.54 -3.77 -23.09
N ALA A 290 -7.72 -4.11 -23.64
CA ALA A 290 -8.08 -5.48 -23.99
C ALA A 290 -7.30 -5.95 -25.22
N SER A 291 -7.34 -5.18 -26.31
CA SER A 291 -6.63 -5.54 -27.53
C SER A 291 -5.11 -5.58 -27.37
N LEU A 292 -4.51 -4.65 -26.61
CA LEU A 292 -3.09 -4.71 -26.26
C LEU A 292 -2.75 -5.93 -25.39
N SER A 293 -3.65 -6.33 -24.49
CA SER A 293 -3.49 -7.54 -23.68
C SER A 293 -3.58 -8.81 -24.53
N ARG A 294 -4.56 -8.87 -25.44
CA ARG A 294 -4.77 -10.02 -26.34
C ARG A 294 -3.64 -10.17 -27.34
N SER A 295 -3.13 -9.08 -27.92
CA SER A 295 -2.01 -9.15 -28.88
C SER A 295 -0.72 -9.68 -28.24
N LEU A 296 -0.38 -9.22 -27.03
CA LEU A 296 0.75 -9.79 -26.28
C LEU A 296 0.53 -11.25 -25.91
N LEU A 297 -0.68 -11.64 -25.47
CA LEU A 297 -0.98 -13.03 -25.13
C LEU A 297 -0.91 -13.96 -26.36
N LYS A 298 -1.39 -13.50 -27.52
CA LYS A 298 -1.30 -14.23 -28.80
C LYS A 298 0.14 -14.34 -29.32
N ARG A 299 0.92 -13.24 -29.27
CA ARG A 299 2.36 -13.26 -29.57
C ARG A 299 3.11 -14.27 -28.67
N ARG A 300 2.76 -14.36 -27.39
CA ARG A 300 3.31 -15.34 -26.44
C ARG A 300 2.91 -16.79 -26.75
N ASP A 301 1.84 -17.01 -27.51
CA ASP A 301 1.46 -18.33 -28.05
C ASP A 301 2.11 -18.64 -29.43
N GLY A 302 2.79 -17.66 -30.05
CA GLY A 302 3.26 -17.73 -31.43
C GLY A 302 2.24 -17.33 -32.50
N ASP A 303 1.03 -16.90 -32.11
CA ASP A 303 -0.02 -16.42 -33.01
C ASP A 303 0.25 -14.96 -33.45
N LEU A 304 1.21 -14.78 -34.35
CA LEU A 304 1.60 -13.47 -34.89
C LEU A 304 0.47 -12.81 -35.70
N LEU A 305 -0.27 -13.57 -36.50
CA LEU A 305 -1.37 -13.05 -37.31
C LEU A 305 -2.51 -12.52 -36.43
N GLY A 306 -2.94 -13.29 -35.43
CA GLY A 306 -3.93 -12.81 -34.47
C GLY A 306 -3.42 -11.65 -33.61
N ALA A 307 -2.11 -11.56 -33.35
CA ALA A 307 -1.54 -10.40 -32.66
C ALA A 307 -1.59 -9.13 -33.52
N ILE A 308 -1.35 -9.25 -34.83
CA ILE A 308 -1.53 -8.19 -35.84
C ILE A 308 -2.99 -7.72 -35.88
N ASP A 309 -3.96 -8.65 -35.92
CA ASP A 309 -5.39 -8.32 -35.94
C ASP A 309 -5.83 -7.53 -34.69
N GLU A 310 -5.42 -7.95 -33.50
CA GLU A 310 -5.69 -7.23 -32.25
C GLU A 310 -5.01 -5.86 -32.21
N LEU A 311 -3.80 -5.72 -32.74
CA LEU A 311 -3.08 -4.45 -32.79
C LEU A 311 -3.70 -3.47 -33.81
N ASN A 312 -4.15 -3.96 -34.96
CA ASN A 312 -4.98 -3.19 -35.90
C ASN A 312 -6.26 -2.70 -35.22
N GLY A 313 -6.91 -3.54 -34.41
CA GLY A 313 -8.00 -3.13 -33.53
C GLY A 313 -7.60 -2.04 -32.53
N ALA A 314 -6.46 -2.19 -31.86
CA ALA A 314 -5.98 -1.26 -30.84
C ALA A 314 -5.73 0.16 -31.38
N VAL A 315 -5.19 0.31 -32.60
CA VAL A 315 -4.99 1.62 -33.26
C VAL A 315 -6.30 2.40 -33.38
N ASN A 316 -7.43 1.72 -33.64
CA ASN A 316 -8.75 2.36 -33.73
C ASN A 316 -9.30 2.85 -32.37
N TYR A 317 -8.76 2.34 -31.24
CA TYR A 317 -9.18 2.75 -29.90
C TYR A 317 -8.27 3.80 -29.27
N LYS A 318 -6.98 3.82 -29.65
CA LYS A 318 -6.01 4.81 -29.20
C LYS A 318 -4.85 4.95 -30.19
N ASP A 319 -4.65 6.16 -30.68
CA ASP A 319 -3.50 6.57 -31.48
C ASP A 319 -2.28 6.76 -30.56
N ASP A 320 -1.55 5.68 -30.27
CA ASP A 320 -0.39 5.63 -29.35
C ASP A 320 0.82 5.01 -30.06
N GLY A 321 1.97 5.69 -30.00
CA GLY A 321 3.21 5.22 -30.62
C GLY A 321 3.60 3.80 -30.21
N THR A 322 3.32 3.39 -28.96
CA THR A 322 3.60 2.03 -28.47
C THR A 322 2.87 0.95 -29.29
N THR A 323 1.67 1.23 -29.80
CA THR A 323 0.91 0.29 -30.64
C THR A 323 1.53 0.15 -32.02
N TYR A 324 2.00 1.26 -32.61
CA TYR A 324 2.71 1.23 -33.89
C TYR A 324 4.04 0.47 -33.79
N ILE A 325 4.79 0.61 -32.68
CA ILE A 325 5.99 -0.22 -32.44
C ILE A 325 5.61 -1.70 -32.37
N LEU A 326 4.61 -2.08 -31.58
CA LEU A 326 4.23 -3.49 -31.42
C LEU A 326 3.68 -4.11 -32.72
N LEU A 327 2.91 -3.35 -33.51
CA LEU A 327 2.39 -3.78 -34.81
C LEU A 327 3.52 -3.89 -35.84
N GLY A 328 4.46 -2.94 -35.85
CA GLY A 328 5.68 -3.01 -36.66
C GLY A 328 6.55 -4.22 -36.30
N ASN A 329 6.73 -4.52 -35.02
CA ASN A 329 7.44 -5.71 -34.56
C ASN A 329 6.77 -6.99 -35.06
N ALA A 330 5.44 -7.10 -34.94
CA ALA A 330 4.71 -8.28 -35.37
C ALA A 330 4.75 -8.48 -36.90
N LEU A 331 4.65 -7.39 -37.69
CA LEU A 331 4.79 -7.44 -39.15
C LEU A 331 6.22 -7.77 -39.60
N PHE A 332 7.24 -7.24 -38.92
CA PHE A 332 8.63 -7.59 -39.20
C PHE A 332 8.89 -9.08 -38.94
N GLU A 333 8.37 -9.61 -37.83
CA GLU A 333 8.45 -11.04 -37.46
C GLU A 333 7.63 -11.93 -38.41
N SER A 334 6.53 -11.44 -39.00
CA SER A 334 5.80 -12.14 -40.06
C SER A 334 6.40 -11.95 -41.47
N GLY A 335 7.49 -11.18 -41.60
CA GLY A 335 8.24 -10.99 -42.84
C GLY A 335 7.90 -9.75 -43.67
N ASP A 336 6.85 -8.99 -43.32
CA ASP A 336 6.48 -7.74 -44.01
C ASP A 336 7.29 -6.55 -43.47
N ARG A 337 8.56 -6.52 -43.88
CA ARG A 337 9.53 -5.50 -43.43
C ARG A 337 9.16 -4.09 -43.92
N ASP A 338 8.57 -3.96 -45.11
CA ASP A 338 8.19 -2.66 -45.68
C ASP A 338 6.99 -2.05 -44.94
N ALA A 339 5.99 -2.85 -44.57
CA ALA A 339 4.93 -2.38 -43.69
C ALA A 339 5.46 -2.04 -42.29
N ALA A 340 6.35 -2.86 -41.73
CA ALA A 340 6.98 -2.57 -40.44
C ALA A 340 7.73 -1.23 -40.44
N ILE A 341 8.53 -0.92 -41.47
CA ILE A 341 9.24 0.37 -41.61
C ILE A 341 8.26 1.55 -41.64
N LYS A 342 7.11 1.43 -42.33
CA LYS A 342 6.08 2.48 -42.35
C LYS A 342 5.51 2.74 -40.96
N LEU A 343 5.24 1.68 -40.18
CA LEU A 343 4.73 1.82 -38.82
C LEU A 343 5.78 2.34 -37.84
N PHE A 344 7.06 1.96 -37.99
CA PHE A 344 8.14 2.53 -37.18
C PHE A 344 8.35 4.01 -37.48
N LYS A 345 8.16 4.47 -38.72
CA LYS A 345 8.14 5.91 -39.06
C LYS A 345 7.01 6.65 -38.32
N ILE A 346 5.79 6.10 -38.32
CA ILE A 346 4.69 6.65 -37.52
C ILE A 346 5.01 6.62 -36.01
N ALA A 347 5.64 5.56 -35.51
CA ALA A 347 6.01 5.45 -34.11
C ALA A 347 6.98 6.56 -33.66
N VAL A 348 8.01 6.87 -34.45
CA VAL A 348 8.96 7.96 -34.13
C VAL A 348 8.34 9.35 -34.30
N GLU A 349 7.36 9.52 -35.20
CA GLU A 349 6.57 10.77 -35.28
C GLU A 349 5.70 10.98 -34.03
N LYS A 350 5.13 9.90 -33.47
CA LYS A 350 4.29 9.95 -32.25
C LYS A 350 5.09 10.02 -30.96
N ARG A 351 6.29 9.43 -30.93
CA ARG A 351 7.17 9.30 -29.75
C ARG A 351 8.63 9.55 -30.16
N PRO A 352 9.00 10.79 -30.53
CA PRO A 352 10.35 11.12 -31.00
C PRO A 352 11.41 10.97 -29.90
N ASP A 353 10.99 10.93 -28.64
CA ASP A 353 11.78 10.72 -27.41
C ASP A 353 11.85 9.25 -26.97
N ASP A 354 11.36 8.30 -27.77
CA ASP A 354 11.38 6.86 -27.47
C ASP A 354 12.47 6.15 -28.28
N TRP A 355 13.61 5.86 -27.63
CA TRP A 355 14.75 5.21 -28.27
C TRP A 355 14.41 3.84 -28.88
N VAL A 356 13.38 3.15 -28.36
CA VAL A 356 12.93 1.84 -28.89
C VAL A 356 12.36 1.98 -30.30
N ALA A 357 11.63 3.07 -30.58
CA ALA A 357 11.06 3.34 -31.89
C ALA A 357 12.16 3.60 -32.93
N TRP A 358 13.16 4.42 -32.57
CA TRP A 358 14.31 4.73 -33.42
C TRP A 358 15.23 3.51 -33.64
N TYR A 359 15.47 2.73 -32.59
CA TYR A 359 16.26 1.50 -32.67
C TYR A 359 15.61 0.47 -33.60
N ASN A 360 14.30 0.23 -33.47
CA ASN A 360 13.59 -0.70 -34.36
C ASN A 360 13.52 -0.18 -35.81
N LEU A 361 13.35 1.13 -36.00
CA LEU A 361 13.46 1.75 -37.33
C LEU A 361 14.85 1.52 -37.94
N SER A 362 15.92 1.66 -37.15
CA SER A 362 17.29 1.38 -37.59
C SER A 362 17.48 -0.08 -38.02
N LEU A 363 17.09 -1.02 -37.16
CA LEU A 363 17.16 -2.46 -37.44
C LEU A 363 16.35 -2.84 -38.69
N ALA A 364 15.16 -2.26 -38.86
CA ALA A 364 14.28 -2.56 -39.98
C ALA A 364 14.86 -2.06 -41.32
N ASN A 365 15.36 -0.82 -41.37
CA ASN A 365 16.04 -0.28 -42.56
C ASN A 365 17.31 -1.07 -42.90
N THR A 366 18.11 -1.42 -41.89
CA THR A 366 19.32 -2.26 -42.07
C THR A 366 18.95 -3.63 -42.64
N ALA A 367 17.87 -4.25 -42.18
CA ALA A 367 17.39 -5.54 -42.66
C ALA A 367 16.79 -5.53 -44.09
N VAL A 368 16.57 -4.36 -44.68
CA VAL A 368 16.23 -4.19 -46.11
C VAL A 368 17.36 -3.52 -46.91
N LEU A 369 18.56 -3.45 -46.33
CA LEU A 369 19.78 -2.86 -46.93
C LEU A 369 19.72 -1.34 -47.17
N SER A 370 18.77 -0.60 -46.57
CA SER A 370 18.76 0.87 -46.55
C SER A 370 19.69 1.38 -45.44
N ILE A 371 21.00 1.20 -45.64
CA ILE A 371 22.01 1.39 -44.60
C ILE A 371 22.07 2.83 -44.11
N ASP A 372 21.91 3.82 -44.99
CA ASP A 372 21.99 5.25 -44.62
C ASP A 372 20.82 5.66 -43.70
N GLU A 373 19.59 5.21 -43.99
CA GLU A 373 18.43 5.42 -43.13
C GLU A 373 18.60 4.67 -41.79
N GLY A 374 19.16 3.47 -41.83
CA GLY A 374 19.49 2.69 -40.64
C GLY A 374 20.45 3.42 -39.71
N GLN A 375 21.58 3.91 -40.25
CA GLN A 375 22.58 4.66 -39.51
C GLN A 375 22.01 5.95 -38.91
N ARG A 376 21.25 6.74 -39.70
CA ARG A 376 20.59 7.97 -39.20
C ARG A 376 19.65 7.65 -38.04
N ALA A 377 18.82 6.61 -38.15
CA ALA A 377 17.92 6.20 -37.08
C ALA A 377 18.67 5.69 -35.84
N MET A 378 19.81 5.02 -36.00
CA MET A 378 20.64 4.58 -34.87
C MET A 378 21.25 5.76 -34.12
N SER A 379 21.81 6.75 -34.83
CA SER A 379 22.36 7.95 -34.19
C SER A 379 21.31 8.69 -33.37
N VAL A 380 20.07 8.80 -33.86
CA VAL A 380 18.97 9.39 -33.08
C VAL A 380 18.61 8.54 -31.86
N ALA A 381 18.61 7.20 -31.97
CA ALA A 381 18.38 6.33 -30.81
C ALA A 381 19.45 6.52 -29.70
N GLU A 382 20.72 6.70 -30.10
CA GLU A 382 21.82 7.01 -29.19
C GLU A 382 21.74 8.41 -28.56
N GLU A 383 21.28 9.41 -29.32
CA GLU A 383 21.04 10.77 -28.83
C GLU A 383 19.88 10.83 -27.83
N VAL A 384 18.80 10.07 -28.07
CA VAL A 384 17.61 10.02 -27.21
C VAL A 384 17.90 9.34 -25.87
N ASP A 385 18.40 8.09 -25.87
CA ASP A 385 18.92 7.45 -24.65
C ASP A 385 19.94 6.34 -24.96
N GLY A 386 21.13 6.75 -25.40
CA GLY A 386 22.27 5.85 -25.57
C GLY A 386 22.69 5.10 -24.30
N ARG A 387 22.23 5.47 -23.09
CA ARG A 387 22.50 4.67 -21.88
C ARG A 387 21.54 3.49 -21.79
N ALA A 388 20.24 3.71 -22.01
CA ALA A 388 19.25 2.64 -22.05
C ALA A 388 19.50 1.69 -23.23
N LEU A 389 19.81 2.23 -24.42
CA LEU A 389 20.14 1.44 -25.60
C LEU A 389 21.33 0.50 -25.35
N ARG A 390 22.50 1.04 -24.91
CA ARG A 390 23.67 0.19 -24.60
C ARG A 390 23.40 -0.82 -23.47
N ALA A 391 22.56 -0.47 -22.50
CA ALA A 391 22.14 -1.42 -21.46
C ALA A 391 21.28 -2.56 -22.04
N TYR A 392 20.35 -2.24 -22.95
CA TYR A 392 19.53 -3.22 -23.66
C TYR A 392 20.39 -4.15 -24.55
N GLU A 393 21.26 -3.57 -25.40
CA GLU A 393 22.16 -4.33 -26.26
C GLU A 393 23.07 -5.28 -25.49
N SER A 394 23.58 -4.84 -24.33
CA SER A 394 24.40 -5.70 -23.44
C SER A 394 23.65 -6.91 -22.85
N THR A 395 22.32 -6.94 -22.99
CA THR A 395 21.46 -8.06 -22.56
C THR A 395 20.90 -8.89 -23.73
N LEU A 396 21.20 -8.53 -24.98
CA LEU A 396 20.73 -9.29 -26.15
C LEU A 396 21.43 -10.66 -26.23
N PRO A 397 20.68 -11.77 -26.33
CA PRO A 397 21.25 -13.07 -26.62
C PRO A 397 21.74 -13.14 -28.08
N ASN A 398 22.66 -14.05 -28.38
CA ASN A 398 23.10 -14.27 -29.75
C ASN A 398 22.01 -15.00 -30.56
N PHE A 399 21.33 -14.29 -31.44
CA PHE A 399 20.29 -14.83 -32.33
C PHE A 399 20.81 -15.45 -33.63
N GLY A 400 22.11 -15.75 -33.74
CA GLY A 400 22.67 -16.45 -34.91
C GLY A 400 22.61 -15.65 -36.22
N GLY A 401 22.52 -14.32 -36.13
CA GLY A 401 22.37 -13.40 -37.27
C GLY A 401 20.93 -12.98 -37.57
N GLU A 402 19.91 -13.53 -36.87
CA GLU A 402 18.55 -13.02 -37.00
C GLU A 402 18.40 -11.64 -36.31
N VAL A 403 17.82 -10.68 -37.03
CA VAL A 403 17.45 -9.38 -36.47
C VAL A 403 16.17 -9.54 -35.64
N ARG A 404 16.22 -9.21 -34.36
CA ARG A 404 15.06 -9.22 -33.46
C ARG A 404 14.77 -7.80 -32.96
N MET A 405 13.51 -7.41 -33.05
CA MET A 405 13.07 -6.07 -32.66
C MET A 405 12.98 -5.94 -31.14
N ALA A 406 13.29 -4.75 -30.62
CA ALA A 406 13.05 -4.41 -29.23
C ALA A 406 11.53 -4.28 -29.00
N SER A 407 10.99 -5.04 -28.05
CA SER A 407 9.61 -4.82 -27.61
C SER A 407 9.59 -3.69 -26.59
N PRO A 408 8.71 -2.68 -26.72
CA PRO A 408 8.42 -1.76 -25.63
C PRO A 408 7.83 -2.55 -24.45
N GLU A 409 8.05 -2.06 -23.23
CA GLU A 409 7.42 -2.63 -22.04
C GLU A 409 5.89 -2.46 -22.09
N PHE A 410 5.15 -3.39 -21.49
CA PHE A 410 3.69 -3.22 -21.36
C PHE A 410 3.41 -1.95 -20.51
N PRO A 411 2.68 -0.94 -21.03
CA PRO A 411 2.64 0.39 -20.41
C PRO A 411 2.14 0.38 -18.95
N PRO A 412 2.99 0.73 -17.97
CA PRO A 412 2.58 0.81 -16.55
C PRO A 412 1.45 1.83 -16.30
N SER A 413 1.35 2.84 -17.18
CA SER A 413 0.28 3.84 -17.14
C SER A 413 -1.11 3.20 -17.26
N LEU A 414 -1.29 2.15 -18.07
CA LEU A 414 -2.60 1.49 -18.24
C LEU A 414 -3.10 0.87 -16.94
N ILE A 415 -2.21 0.27 -16.15
CA ILE A 415 -2.53 -0.28 -14.81
C ILE A 415 -3.03 0.86 -13.90
N ARG A 416 -2.35 2.00 -13.91
CA ARG A 416 -2.73 3.19 -13.13
C ARG A 416 -4.03 3.83 -13.62
N GLU A 417 -4.24 3.91 -14.93
CA GLU A 417 -5.46 4.44 -15.55
C GLU A 417 -6.69 3.63 -15.09
N GLN A 418 -6.61 2.29 -15.07
CA GLN A 418 -7.70 1.46 -14.53
C GLN A 418 -8.00 1.81 -13.06
N LEU A 419 -6.99 2.02 -12.22
CA LEU A 419 -7.17 2.38 -10.81
C LEU A 419 -7.73 3.80 -10.58
N MET A 420 -7.69 4.66 -11.60
CA MET A 420 -8.22 6.02 -11.55
C MET A 420 -9.69 6.13 -12.01
N ILE A 421 -10.24 5.08 -12.62
CA ILE A 421 -11.65 5.02 -13.03
C ILE A 421 -12.55 5.29 -11.80
N PRO A 422 -13.52 6.22 -11.89
CA PRO A 422 -14.43 6.50 -10.80
C PRO A 422 -15.31 5.29 -10.51
N VAL A 423 -15.46 4.96 -9.23
CA VAL A 423 -16.39 3.93 -8.74
C VAL A 423 -17.55 4.58 -8.01
N ASN A 424 -18.73 3.97 -8.11
CA ASN A 424 -19.78 4.24 -7.14
C ASN A 424 -19.30 3.80 -5.74
N LYS A 425 -19.72 4.50 -4.70
CA LYS A 425 -19.46 4.06 -3.31
C LYS A 425 -20.02 2.64 -3.15
N PRO A 426 -19.26 1.67 -2.61
CA PRO A 426 -19.82 0.38 -2.29
C PRO A 426 -20.99 0.54 -1.32
N GLU A 427 -22.05 -0.23 -1.54
CA GLU A 427 -23.24 -0.22 -0.68
C GLU A 427 -22.87 -0.45 0.80
N TRP A 428 -21.86 -1.28 1.09
CA TRP A 428 -21.36 -1.49 2.44
C TRP A 428 -20.65 -0.26 3.04
N VAL A 429 -19.95 0.55 2.23
CA VAL A 429 -19.35 1.82 2.69
C VAL A 429 -20.43 2.84 3.00
N GLU A 430 -21.48 2.89 2.19
CA GLU A 430 -22.64 3.77 2.41
C GLU A 430 -23.46 3.35 3.64
N LYS A 431 -23.63 2.04 3.86
CA LYS A 431 -24.22 1.49 5.09
C LYS A 431 -23.38 1.83 6.33
N ILE A 432 -22.06 1.73 6.28
CA ILE A 432 -21.19 2.15 7.40
C ILE A 432 -21.23 3.67 7.60
N TRP A 433 -21.28 4.46 6.54
CA TRP A 433 -21.41 5.93 6.61
C TRP A 433 -22.72 6.36 7.29
N THR A 434 -23.84 5.79 6.86
CA THR A 434 -25.17 6.09 7.41
C THR A 434 -25.33 5.58 8.84
N LEU A 435 -24.76 4.41 9.16
CA LEU A 435 -24.75 3.85 10.52
C LEU A 435 -23.88 4.64 11.50
N LEU A 436 -22.70 5.11 11.08
CA LEU A 436 -21.70 5.71 11.98
C LEU A 436 -21.67 7.24 11.96
N VAL A 437 -21.93 7.88 10.82
CA VAL A 437 -21.66 9.33 10.62
C VAL A 437 -22.93 10.14 10.41
N SER A 438 -23.70 9.89 9.35
CA SER A 438 -24.99 10.56 9.16
C SER A 438 -25.84 9.98 8.02
N THR A 439 -27.16 10.03 8.18
CA THR A 439 -28.15 9.83 7.10
C THR A 439 -28.42 11.09 6.27
N ASN A 440 -27.92 12.26 6.69
CA ASN A 440 -28.17 13.54 6.04
C ASN A 440 -27.22 13.78 4.84
N PRO A 441 -27.72 14.00 3.60
CA PRO A 441 -26.90 14.11 2.40
C PRO A 441 -26.01 15.37 2.34
N PHE A 442 -26.30 16.40 3.13
CA PHE A 442 -25.49 17.62 3.22
C PHE A 442 -24.26 17.45 4.14
N VAL A 443 -24.27 16.42 5.00
CA VAL A 443 -23.14 16.11 5.88
C VAL A 443 -22.07 15.37 5.07
N ARG A 444 -20.90 15.99 4.90
CA ARG A 444 -19.76 15.41 4.17
C ARG A 444 -18.50 15.40 5.04
N PRO A 445 -17.61 14.41 4.89
CA PRO A 445 -16.45 14.26 5.77
C PRO A 445 -15.46 15.42 5.64
N GLU A 446 -15.34 16.03 4.46
CA GLU A 446 -14.47 17.20 4.22
C GLU A 446 -14.94 18.41 5.04
N TYR A 447 -16.26 18.65 5.09
CA TYR A 447 -16.84 19.78 5.82
C TYR A 447 -16.69 19.60 7.33
N ILE A 448 -16.91 18.37 7.85
CA ILE A 448 -16.66 18.07 9.26
C ILE A 448 -15.17 18.21 9.58
N ALA A 449 -14.28 17.67 8.75
CA ALA A 449 -12.84 17.76 8.96
C ALA A 449 -12.35 19.21 8.94
N LEU A 450 -12.82 20.05 8.02
CA LEU A 450 -12.50 21.48 7.97
C LEU A 450 -12.99 22.22 9.21
N PHE A 451 -14.24 21.99 9.62
CA PHE A 451 -14.81 22.58 10.84
C PHE A 451 -14.02 22.18 12.10
N VAL A 452 -13.70 20.88 12.24
CA VAL A 452 -12.89 20.36 13.34
C VAL A 452 -11.48 20.95 13.33
N ALA A 453 -10.82 21.03 12.17
CA ALA A 453 -9.49 21.64 12.05
C ALA A 453 -9.50 23.11 12.50
N LEU A 454 -10.48 23.90 12.04
CA LEU A 454 -10.65 25.30 12.42
C LEU A 454 -10.91 25.46 13.92
N PHE A 455 -11.86 24.69 14.46
CA PHE A 455 -12.21 24.74 15.89
C PHE A 455 -11.01 24.34 16.78
N MET A 456 -10.33 23.24 16.46
CA MET A 456 -9.17 22.78 17.21
C MET A 456 -8.02 23.79 17.16
N SER A 457 -7.80 24.43 16.02
CA SER A 457 -6.84 25.53 15.88
C SER A 457 -7.20 26.70 16.81
N ILE A 458 -8.45 27.16 16.81
CA ILE A 458 -8.93 28.20 17.74
C ILE A 458 -8.70 27.77 19.20
N SER A 459 -9.10 26.55 19.60
CA SER A 459 -8.89 26.01 20.95
C SER A 459 -7.41 25.91 21.37
N PHE A 460 -6.48 25.84 20.43
CA PHE A 460 -5.04 25.81 20.70
C PHE A 460 -4.45 27.18 21.08
N PHE A 461 -5.02 28.26 20.52
CA PHE A 461 -4.57 29.64 20.76
C PHE A 461 -5.35 30.37 21.87
N VAL A 462 -6.59 29.97 22.17
CA VAL A 462 -7.40 30.59 23.24
C VAL A 462 -6.71 30.50 24.61
N LYS A 463 -6.64 31.64 25.31
CA LYS A 463 -6.13 31.75 26.70
C LYS A 463 -7.06 31.04 27.67
N LYS A 464 -6.54 30.03 28.38
CA LYS A 464 -7.33 29.13 29.25
C LYS A 464 -7.56 29.64 30.68
N SER A 465 -7.23 30.89 30.97
CA SER A 465 -7.19 31.48 32.33
C SER A 465 -8.56 31.73 32.96
N SER A 466 -9.65 31.68 32.20
CA SER A 466 -11.03 31.87 32.67
C SER A 466 -11.76 30.57 33.06
N LEU A 467 -11.21 29.41 32.70
CA LEU A 467 -11.84 28.09 32.88
C LEU A 467 -11.60 27.51 34.27
N SER A 468 -12.43 26.54 34.69
CA SER A 468 -12.17 25.80 35.92
C SER A 468 -10.92 24.93 35.83
N ILE A 469 -10.18 24.92 36.92
CA ILE A 469 -9.01 24.09 37.14
C ILE A 469 -9.34 23.00 38.17
N ARG A 470 -8.61 21.88 38.14
CA ARG A 470 -8.70 20.87 39.18
C ARG A 470 -7.50 21.00 40.11
N CYS A 471 -7.74 21.10 41.42
CA CYS A 471 -6.68 21.14 42.42
C CYS A 471 -5.80 19.89 42.32
N VAL A 472 -4.50 20.06 42.10
CA VAL A 472 -3.54 18.95 41.97
C VAL A 472 -3.52 18.08 43.24
N SER A 473 -3.69 18.70 44.42
CA SER A 473 -3.57 18.04 45.73
C SER A 473 -4.80 17.24 46.16
N CYS A 474 -6.02 17.71 45.89
CA CYS A 474 -7.25 17.08 46.40
C CYS A 474 -8.33 16.79 45.34
N GLY A 475 -8.09 17.12 44.07
CA GLY A 475 -9.00 16.79 42.98
C GLY A 475 -10.29 17.62 42.90
N VAL A 476 -10.51 18.56 43.84
CA VAL A 476 -11.66 19.48 43.83
C VAL A 476 -11.55 20.44 42.65
N VAL A 477 -12.67 20.70 41.97
CA VAL A 477 -12.77 21.69 40.88
C VAL A 477 -12.85 23.09 41.49
N LYS A 478 -12.01 24.00 41.00
CA LYS A 478 -11.94 25.42 41.39
C LYS A 478 -12.23 26.27 40.17
N CYS A 479 -13.11 27.26 40.32
CA CYS A 479 -13.35 28.28 39.30
C CYS A 479 -12.80 29.65 39.78
N PRO A 480 -12.33 30.54 38.88
CA PRO A 480 -11.84 31.86 39.25
C PRO A 480 -12.88 32.73 40.00
N ARG A 481 -14.18 32.55 39.71
CA ARG A 481 -15.29 33.23 40.40
C ARG A 481 -15.56 32.67 41.81
N CYS A 482 -15.16 31.43 42.06
CA CYS A 482 -15.55 30.63 43.22
C CYS A 482 -14.50 30.68 44.35
N ASP A 483 -13.21 30.71 43.98
CA ASP A 483 -12.07 30.75 44.91
C ASP A 483 -11.08 31.84 44.49
N SER A 484 -11.53 33.10 44.61
CA SER A 484 -10.73 34.30 44.37
C SER A 484 -9.58 34.49 45.37
N LYS A 485 -9.58 33.78 46.50
CA LYS A 485 -8.59 33.91 47.58
C LYS A 485 -7.36 33.02 47.42
N GLY A 486 -7.41 31.96 46.61
CA GLY A 486 -6.29 31.04 46.45
C GLY A 486 -5.21 31.61 45.52
N LYS A 487 -4.09 32.07 46.10
CA LYS A 487 -2.94 32.67 45.39
C LYS A 487 -2.17 31.72 44.46
N ASN A 488 -2.31 30.40 44.64
CA ASN A 488 -1.63 29.40 43.82
C ASN A 488 -2.51 29.01 42.59
N PRO A 489 -1.97 29.04 41.35
CA PRO A 489 -2.72 28.70 40.14
C PRO A 489 -2.99 27.18 39.95
N GLN A 490 -2.48 26.30 40.82
CA GLN A 490 -2.61 24.84 40.70
C GLN A 490 -3.33 24.17 41.90
N SER A 491 -3.58 24.90 42.98
CA SER A 491 -4.27 24.37 44.17
C SER A 491 -5.45 25.25 44.63
N CYS A 492 -6.43 24.63 45.30
CA CYS A 492 -7.50 25.36 45.95
C CYS A 492 -6.99 26.04 47.23
N SER A 493 -7.63 27.14 47.64
CA SER A 493 -7.28 27.88 48.86
C SER A 493 -7.16 26.99 50.10
N THR A 494 -8.05 26.01 50.29
CA THR A 494 -7.96 25.06 51.42
C THR A 494 -6.68 24.23 51.40
N CYS A 495 -6.26 23.70 50.25
CA CYS A 495 -5.01 22.93 50.16
C CYS A 495 -3.77 23.82 50.23
N TRP A 496 -3.85 25.05 49.74
CA TRP A 496 -2.76 26.02 49.86
C TRP A 496 -2.56 26.47 51.32
N GLN A 497 -3.65 26.72 52.06
CA GLN A 497 -3.62 27.00 53.50
C GLN A 497 -3.14 25.80 54.31
N LEU A 498 -3.47 24.57 53.91
CA LEU A 498 -3.00 23.33 54.54
C LEU A 498 -1.46 23.16 54.40
N SER A 499 -0.86 23.75 53.36
CA SER A 499 0.59 23.70 53.11
C SER A 499 1.38 24.87 53.71
N GLY A 500 0.74 25.79 54.44
CA GLY A 500 1.40 26.89 55.15
C GLY A 500 0.92 27.03 56.59
N GLU A 501 1.35 28.07 57.28
CA GLU A 501 1.03 28.33 58.70
C GLU A 501 -0.42 28.84 58.94
N GLY A 502 -1.34 28.59 58.00
CA GLY A 502 -2.71 29.05 58.06
C GLY A 502 -3.57 28.30 59.09
N SER A 503 -4.29 29.04 59.94
CA SER A 503 -5.28 28.52 60.88
C SER A 503 -6.54 28.01 60.17
N LEU A 504 -6.47 26.78 59.64
CA LEU A 504 -7.64 26.03 59.18
C LEU A 504 -8.39 25.42 60.37
N ASP A 505 -9.71 25.58 60.37
CA ASP A 505 -10.62 24.85 61.27
C ASP A 505 -10.42 23.32 61.17
N ARG A 506 -10.60 22.60 62.29
CA ARG A 506 -10.38 21.16 62.40
C ARG A 506 -11.25 20.36 61.42
N THR A 507 -12.50 20.76 61.20
CA THR A 507 -13.39 20.04 60.26
C THR A 507 -12.92 20.19 58.82
N LYS A 508 -12.58 21.41 58.40
CA LYS A 508 -12.06 21.72 57.05
C LYS A 508 -10.69 21.08 56.80
N ARG A 509 -9.83 21.02 57.82
CA ARG A 509 -8.54 20.33 57.78
C ARG A 509 -8.72 18.82 57.55
N ASN A 510 -9.58 18.16 58.31
CA ASN A 510 -9.84 16.73 58.18
C ASN A 510 -10.43 16.39 56.80
N ALA A 511 -11.45 17.14 56.36
CA ALA A 511 -12.06 16.96 55.04
C ALA A 511 -11.06 17.16 53.89
N ALA A 512 -10.11 18.11 54.00
CA ALA A 512 -9.07 18.32 53.00
C ALA A 512 -8.03 17.17 52.96
N ILE A 513 -7.68 16.61 54.11
CA ILE A 513 -6.78 15.44 54.21
C ILE A 513 -7.46 14.19 53.62
N GLU A 514 -8.72 13.95 53.94
CA GLU A 514 -9.50 12.85 53.38
C GLU A 514 -9.66 12.99 51.87
N ALA A 515 -10.04 14.18 51.39
CA ALA A 515 -10.10 14.47 49.95
C ALA A 515 -8.75 14.23 49.26
N LYS A 516 -7.61 14.61 49.87
CA LYS A 516 -6.26 14.30 49.36
C LYS A 516 -5.98 12.79 49.31
N ARG A 517 -6.37 12.02 50.34
CA ARG A 517 -6.20 10.55 50.37
C ARG A 517 -7.05 9.86 49.30
N VAL A 518 -8.34 10.19 49.22
CA VAL A 518 -9.27 9.64 48.21
C VAL A 518 -8.82 10.04 46.80
N TRP A 519 -8.37 11.28 46.61
CA TRP A 519 -7.84 11.76 45.34
C TRP A 519 -6.57 11.03 44.92
N SER A 520 -5.61 10.83 45.84
CA SER A 520 -4.38 10.09 45.58
C SER A 520 -4.65 8.64 45.16
N SER A 521 -5.56 7.96 45.89
CA SER A 521 -6.01 6.59 45.55
C SER A 521 -6.65 6.53 44.16
N ARG A 522 -7.61 7.42 43.88
CA ARG A 522 -8.28 7.50 42.56
C ARG A 522 -7.30 7.88 41.43
N LYS A 523 -6.38 8.82 41.65
CA LYS A 523 -5.32 9.19 40.68
C LYS A 523 -4.45 7.96 40.36
N SER A 524 -4.01 7.23 41.38
CA SER A 524 -3.19 6.01 41.22
C SER A 524 -3.95 4.91 40.47
N ALA A 525 -5.22 4.65 40.84
CA ALA A 525 -6.06 3.67 40.16
C ALA A 525 -6.28 4.00 38.68
N VAL A 526 -6.62 5.25 38.34
CA VAL A 526 -6.81 5.69 36.94
C VAL A 526 -5.49 5.68 36.16
N ALA A 527 -4.37 6.07 36.78
CA ALA A 527 -3.05 6.02 36.15
C ALA A 527 -2.55 4.58 35.90
N LYS A 528 -2.96 3.61 36.72
CA LYS A 528 -2.71 2.17 36.52
C LYS A 528 -3.62 1.60 35.43
N LEU A 529 -4.92 1.86 35.48
CA LEU A 529 -5.88 1.36 34.50
C LEU A 529 -5.62 1.94 33.10
N GLY A 530 -5.31 3.23 33.00
CA GLY A 530 -4.87 3.85 31.75
C GLY A 530 -3.54 3.29 31.21
N ALA A 531 -2.65 2.78 32.07
CA ALA A 531 -1.41 2.10 31.64
C ALA A 531 -1.67 0.80 30.88
N LEU A 532 -2.63 0.04 31.40
CA LEU A 532 -3.01 -1.26 30.90
C LEU A 532 -3.71 -1.13 29.55
N LEU A 533 -4.48 -0.06 29.37
CA LEU A 533 -5.17 0.25 28.13
C LEU A 533 -4.30 1.01 27.12
N PHE A 534 -3.29 1.78 27.57
CA PHE A 534 -2.43 2.58 26.69
C PHE A 534 -1.03 2.82 27.30
N PRO A 535 0.05 2.34 26.65
CA PRO A 535 1.40 2.56 27.14
C PRO A 535 1.76 4.05 27.13
N GLY A 536 2.47 4.51 28.16
CA GLY A 536 2.82 5.91 28.38
C GLY A 536 1.74 6.75 29.09
N TRP A 537 0.52 6.22 29.32
CA TRP A 537 -0.61 7.05 29.80
C TRP A 537 -0.38 7.81 31.12
N SER A 538 0.30 7.23 32.12
CA SER A 538 0.47 7.89 33.43
C SER A 538 1.25 9.20 33.32
N GLU A 539 2.28 9.21 32.47
CA GLU A 539 3.07 10.40 32.15
C GLU A 539 2.21 11.42 31.39
N TYR A 540 1.29 10.97 30.54
CA TYR A 540 0.53 11.79 29.61
C TYR A 540 -0.70 12.49 30.24
N GLY A 541 -1.42 11.80 31.12
CA GLY A 541 -2.70 12.28 31.67
C GLY A 541 -2.62 13.20 32.90
N TYR A 542 -1.46 13.29 33.57
CA TYR A 542 -1.36 13.92 34.90
C TYR A 542 -0.08 14.74 35.16
N GLU A 543 1.03 14.39 34.54
CA GLU A 543 2.31 15.10 34.66
C GLU A 543 2.72 15.63 33.28
N SER A 544 3.86 16.32 33.18
CA SER A 544 4.30 16.93 31.92
C SER A 544 4.90 15.88 30.98
N GLY A 545 4.06 14.97 30.48
CA GLY A 545 4.45 13.77 29.73
C GLY A 545 5.49 14.02 28.65
N GLY A 546 6.57 13.24 28.71
CA GLY A 546 7.69 13.30 27.78
C GLY A 546 7.30 12.83 26.38
N LEU A 547 8.06 13.29 25.39
CA LEU A 547 7.93 12.88 23.98
C LEU A 547 7.89 11.35 23.83
N THR A 548 8.64 10.63 24.66
CA THR A 548 8.72 9.17 24.72
C THR A 548 7.38 8.48 25.00
N ALA A 549 6.53 9.02 25.87
CA ALA A 549 5.22 8.43 26.18
C ALA A 549 4.24 8.59 25.01
N LEU A 550 4.31 9.73 24.33
CA LEU A 550 3.56 10.00 23.10
C LEU A 550 3.99 9.04 21.97
N LEU A 551 5.29 8.83 21.79
CA LEU A 551 5.83 7.90 20.79
C LEU A 551 5.41 6.45 21.08
N LEU A 552 5.51 5.99 22.34
CA LEU A 552 5.03 4.65 22.75
C LEU A 552 3.54 4.45 22.41
N GLY A 553 2.71 5.45 22.71
CA GLY A 553 1.28 5.43 22.40
C GLY A 553 0.98 5.39 20.90
N LEU A 554 1.70 6.16 20.08
CA LEU A 554 1.56 6.14 18.63
C LEU A 554 2.00 4.78 18.04
N VAL A 555 3.16 4.27 18.43
CA VAL A 555 3.67 2.96 17.97
C VAL A 555 2.71 1.84 18.36
N TRP A 556 2.16 1.88 19.58
CA TRP A 556 1.12 0.94 20.03
C TRP A 556 -0.15 1.02 19.17
N SER A 557 -0.66 2.23 18.88
CA SER A 557 -1.88 2.41 18.09
C SER A 557 -1.73 1.92 16.64
N LEU A 558 -0.56 2.18 16.04
CA LEU A 558 -0.18 1.68 14.72
C LEU A 558 -0.07 0.15 14.75
N SER A 559 0.56 -0.42 15.78
CA SER A 559 0.76 -1.86 15.88
C SER A 559 -0.56 -2.63 16.06
N ILE A 560 -1.49 -2.13 16.89
CA ILE A 560 -2.84 -2.73 17.01
C ILE A 560 -3.63 -2.59 15.72
N THR A 561 -3.59 -1.42 15.08
CA THR A 561 -4.29 -1.23 13.81
C THR A 561 -3.73 -2.15 12.73
N TRP A 562 -2.41 -2.33 12.70
CA TRP A 562 -1.75 -3.26 11.78
C TRP A 562 -2.19 -4.70 12.05
N PHE A 563 -2.17 -5.15 13.30
CA PHE A 563 -2.67 -6.46 13.73
C PHE A 563 -4.11 -6.70 13.25
N LEU A 564 -5.03 -5.77 13.55
CA LEU A 564 -6.43 -5.84 13.14
C LEU A 564 -6.59 -5.86 11.61
N LEU A 565 -5.87 -5.01 10.88
CA LEU A 565 -5.88 -5.03 9.41
C LEU A 565 -5.39 -6.37 8.87
N THR A 566 -4.34 -6.98 9.44
CA THR A 566 -3.84 -8.29 8.99
C THR A 566 -4.78 -9.45 9.27
N LEU A 567 -5.64 -9.35 10.29
CA LEU A 567 -6.64 -10.38 10.62
C LEU A 567 -7.92 -10.25 9.78
N PHE A 568 -8.44 -9.03 9.63
CA PHE A 568 -9.78 -8.80 9.06
C PHE A 568 -9.77 -8.35 7.61
N VAL A 569 -8.62 -7.90 7.09
CA VAL A 569 -8.47 -7.50 5.68
C VAL A 569 -7.22 -8.20 5.12
N PRO A 570 -7.34 -9.41 4.55
CA PRO A 570 -6.22 -10.17 3.98
C PRO A 570 -5.70 -9.50 2.70
N LEU A 571 -5.00 -8.37 2.86
CA LEU A 571 -4.49 -7.55 1.79
C LEU A 571 -3.23 -8.19 1.22
N PRO A 572 -3.15 -8.47 -0.09
CA PRO A 572 -1.91 -8.83 -0.75
C PRO A 572 -1.02 -7.59 -0.79
N LEU A 573 -0.30 -7.35 0.31
CA LEU A 573 0.76 -6.35 0.43
C LEU A 573 2.06 -6.87 -0.14
N LEU A 574 2.37 -8.12 0.21
CA LEU A 574 3.70 -8.66 0.20
C LEU A 574 3.57 -10.19 0.12
N PRO A 575 4.17 -10.87 -0.87
CA PRO A 575 4.14 -12.33 -1.04
C PRO A 575 4.96 -13.12 0.00
N TRP A 576 5.25 -12.47 1.12
CA TRP A 576 5.84 -13.04 2.32
C TRP A 576 4.76 -13.84 3.06
N LYS A 577 5.13 -14.91 3.78
CA LYS A 577 4.16 -15.68 4.59
C LYS A 577 3.44 -14.74 5.57
N GLN A 578 2.18 -14.42 5.29
CA GLN A 578 1.38 -13.43 6.03
C GLN A 578 1.31 -13.72 7.54
N ALA A 579 1.46 -15.00 7.92
CA ALA A 579 1.51 -15.49 9.30
C ALA A 579 2.54 -14.79 10.22
N ALA A 580 3.60 -14.15 9.70
CA ALA A 580 4.59 -13.47 10.53
C ALA A 580 4.14 -12.09 11.03
N TYR A 581 3.29 -11.36 10.30
CA TYR A 581 2.93 -9.98 10.63
C TYR A 581 2.12 -9.84 11.94
N PRO A 582 1.11 -10.69 12.23
CA PRO A 582 0.39 -10.63 13.50
C PRO A 582 1.31 -10.84 14.72
N VAL A 583 2.29 -11.75 14.60
CA VAL A 583 3.26 -12.03 15.68
C VAL A 583 4.18 -10.83 15.93
N ILE A 584 4.70 -10.20 14.86
CA ILE A 584 5.57 -9.01 14.97
C ILE A 584 4.79 -7.85 15.61
N SER A 585 3.59 -7.55 15.10
CA SER A 585 2.76 -6.46 15.64
C SER A 585 2.36 -6.69 17.11
N LEU A 586 2.00 -7.92 17.49
CA LEU A 586 1.73 -8.28 18.89
C LEU A 586 2.97 -8.14 19.78
N GLY A 587 4.15 -8.55 19.29
CA GLY A 587 5.42 -8.35 19.99
C GLY A 587 5.73 -6.87 20.26
N ILE A 588 5.46 -5.99 19.31
CA ILE A 588 5.62 -4.53 19.49
C ILE A 588 4.62 -3.99 20.53
N VAL A 589 3.35 -4.44 20.49
CA VAL A 589 2.33 -4.05 21.48
C VAL A 589 2.76 -4.44 22.90
N ILE A 590 3.19 -5.69 23.10
CA ILE A 590 3.69 -6.20 24.38
C ILE A 590 4.93 -5.40 24.82
N GLY A 591 5.88 -5.16 23.92
CA GLY A 591 7.08 -4.36 24.18
C GLY A 591 6.76 -2.93 24.66
N CYS A 592 5.76 -2.28 24.05
CA CYS A 592 5.32 -0.94 24.47
C CYS A 592 4.75 -0.94 25.90
N HIS A 593 3.97 -1.96 26.28
CA HIS A 593 3.48 -2.09 27.66
C HIS A 593 4.60 -2.40 28.65
N LEU A 594 5.53 -3.32 28.33
CA LEU A 594 6.68 -3.64 29.18
C LEU A 594 7.54 -2.40 29.45
N LEU A 595 7.92 -1.65 28.41
CA LEU A 595 8.67 -0.39 28.53
C LEU A 595 7.90 0.66 29.37
N SER A 596 6.57 0.76 29.19
CA SER A 596 5.73 1.66 29.98
C SER A 596 5.55 1.24 31.45
N VAL A 597 5.80 -0.02 31.80
CA VAL A 597 5.76 -0.51 33.18
C VAL A 597 7.13 -0.34 33.84
N MET A 598 8.22 -0.71 33.15
CA MET A 598 9.59 -0.55 33.65
C MET A 598 9.90 0.90 34.05
N ARG A 599 9.47 1.89 33.25
CA ARG A 599 9.64 3.32 33.54
C ARG A 599 8.90 3.85 34.77
N ARG A 600 8.09 3.03 35.46
CA ARG A 600 7.40 3.40 36.72
C ARG A 600 8.04 2.74 37.95
N GLY A 601 9.01 1.85 37.75
CA GLY A 601 9.81 1.25 38.83
C GLY A 601 11.01 2.11 39.24
N HIS A 602 11.25 3.20 38.51
CA HIS A 602 12.17 4.30 38.80
C HIS A 602 11.35 5.58 39.01
#